data_AF-A0A7Y5W851-F1
#
_entry.id   AF-A0A7Y5W851-F1
#
_cell.length_a   1.000
_cell.length_b   1.000
_cell.length_c   1.000
_cell.angle_alpha   90.00
_cell.angle_beta   90.00
_cell.angle_gamma   90.00
#
_symmetry.space_group_name_H-M   'P 1'
#
loop_
_entity.id
_entity.type
_entity.pdbx_description
1 polymer ?
#
loop_
_entity_poly.entity_id
_entity_poly.type
_entity_poly.pdbx_seq_one_letter_code
_entity_poly.pdbx_strand_id
1 'polypeptide(L)'
;MYADQLHPGRSYADLRSAISIGLLDKRLFRHDAIPHHRFRLADPEHDMEVSDSIEVHTVELTKYNLQEGTISSAPAIEQWAFFFLFADRYEPQQLRELLPGVEFQDAISVVEAIAAKTE
;
A
#
# COMPACT_ATOMS: atom_id res chain seq x y z
N MET A 1 -1.44 16.91 -1.48
CA MET A 1 -1.63 16.31 -2.83
C MET A 1 -1.48 17.42 -3.86
N TYR A 2 -0.89 17.15 -5.04
CA TYR A 2 -0.46 18.13 -6.06
C TYR A 2 0.67 19.10 -5.69
N ALA A 3 1.41 18.84 -4.60
CA ALA A 3 2.58 19.65 -4.25
C ALA A 3 3.63 19.61 -5.38
N ASP A 4 4.24 20.76 -5.65
CA ASP A 4 5.31 20.96 -6.64
C ASP A 4 4.95 20.68 -8.11
N GLN A 5 3.67 20.50 -8.44
CA GLN A 5 3.24 20.26 -9.83
C GLN A 5 2.94 21.54 -10.62
N LEU A 6 2.60 22.63 -9.94
CA LEU A 6 2.22 23.90 -10.55
C LEU A 6 3.12 25.04 -10.07
N HIS A 7 3.49 25.90 -11.01
CA HIS A 7 4.21 27.14 -10.78
C HIS A 7 3.38 28.33 -11.31
N PRO A 8 3.60 29.55 -10.80
CA PRO A 8 2.88 30.73 -11.29
C PRO A 8 2.93 30.84 -12.83
N GLY A 9 1.77 30.99 -13.47
CA GLY A 9 1.64 31.10 -14.92
C GLY A 9 1.42 29.78 -15.68
N ARG A 10 1.40 28.61 -15.01
CA ARG A 10 1.05 27.31 -15.63
C ARG A 10 -0.47 27.07 -15.65
N SER A 11 -0.93 26.27 -16.61
CA SER A 11 -2.34 25.88 -16.74
C SER A 11 -2.69 24.75 -15.76
N TYR A 12 -3.87 24.78 -15.17
CA TYR A 12 -4.39 23.65 -14.38
C TYR A 12 -4.63 22.39 -15.22
N ALA A 13 -4.75 22.54 -16.56
CA ALA A 13 -4.79 21.39 -17.47
C ALA A 13 -3.47 20.61 -17.52
N ASP A 14 -2.37 21.18 -17.01
CA ASP A 14 -1.06 20.50 -16.95
C ASP A 14 -0.89 19.64 -15.67
N LEU A 15 -1.87 19.67 -14.75
CA LEU A 15 -1.83 18.84 -13.54
C LEU A 15 -1.83 17.35 -13.91
N ARG A 16 -0.95 16.59 -13.24
CA ARG A 16 -0.91 15.13 -13.37
C ARG A 16 -1.77 14.51 -12.29
N SER A 17 -2.30 13.32 -12.56
CA SER A 17 -3.03 12.55 -11.56
C SER A 17 -2.19 12.35 -10.29
N ALA A 18 -2.85 12.38 -9.14
CA ALA A 18 -2.22 12.25 -7.84
C ALA A 18 -2.86 11.08 -7.08
N ILE A 19 -2.04 10.10 -6.72
CA ILE A 19 -2.49 8.92 -5.98
C ILE A 19 -1.98 9.04 -4.54
N SER A 20 -2.89 8.94 -3.58
CA SER A 20 -2.57 8.71 -2.17
C SER A 20 -2.87 7.25 -1.83
N ILE A 21 -1.93 6.55 -1.22
CA ILE A 21 -2.12 5.18 -0.74
C ILE A 21 -1.91 5.18 0.78
N GLY A 22 -2.98 4.89 1.51
CA GLY A 22 -2.95 4.66 2.96
C GLY A 22 -2.94 3.16 3.25
N LEU A 23 -1.87 2.68 3.88
CA LEU A 23 -1.78 1.32 4.41
C LEU A 23 -2.25 1.31 5.87
N LEU A 24 -3.20 0.46 6.21
CA LEU A 24 -3.83 0.41 7.53
C LEU A 24 -3.64 -0.95 8.20
N ASP A 25 -3.15 -0.93 9.44
CA ASP A 25 -3.09 -2.07 10.36
C ASP A 25 -4.42 -2.31 11.11
N LYS A 26 -5.45 -1.51 10.82
CA LYS A 26 -6.75 -1.52 11.50
C LYS A 26 -7.89 -1.59 10.50
N ARG A 27 -9.04 -2.07 10.99
CA ARG A 27 -10.29 -2.14 10.23
C ARG A 27 -11.06 -0.82 10.32
N LEU A 28 -10.94 0.00 9.27
CA LEU A 28 -11.71 1.22 9.07
C LEU A 28 -13.14 0.89 8.59
N PHE A 29 -13.28 0.02 7.59
CA PHE A 29 -14.59 -0.35 7.02
C PHE A 29 -15.05 -1.70 7.60
N ARG A 30 -15.59 -1.67 8.83
CA ARG A 30 -15.89 -2.87 9.63
C ARG A 30 -16.97 -3.78 9.04
N HIS A 31 -17.89 -3.22 8.27
CA HIS A 31 -19.00 -3.95 7.65
C HIS A 31 -18.66 -4.46 6.25
N ASP A 32 -17.47 -4.14 5.74
CA ASP A 32 -17.00 -4.59 4.44
C ASP A 32 -15.86 -5.59 4.60
N ALA A 33 -15.86 -6.62 3.75
CA ALA A 33 -14.78 -7.60 3.64
C ALA A 33 -13.72 -7.17 2.62
N ILE A 34 -14.03 -6.20 1.74
CA ILE A 34 -13.12 -5.70 0.73
C ILE A 34 -11.88 -5.09 1.43
N PRO A 35 -10.64 -5.53 1.08
CA PRO A 35 -9.42 -5.04 1.71
C PRO A 35 -8.89 -3.75 1.09
N HIS A 36 -9.31 -3.42 -0.14
CA HIS A 36 -8.82 -2.26 -0.89
C HIS A 36 -9.99 -1.43 -1.42
N HIS A 37 -10.10 -0.19 -0.93
CA HIS A 37 -11.03 0.80 -1.44
C HIS A 37 -10.30 1.85 -2.27
N ARG A 38 -10.91 2.24 -3.40
CA ARG A 38 -10.45 3.33 -4.26
C ARG A 38 -11.52 4.42 -4.30
N PHE A 39 -11.20 5.58 -3.76
CA PHE A 39 -12.05 6.77 -3.77
C PHE A 39 -11.62 7.69 -4.90
N ARG A 40 -12.59 8.14 -5.70
CA ARG A 40 -12.43 9.04 -6.85
C ARG A 40 -13.44 10.17 -6.76
N LEU A 41 -13.12 11.31 -7.39
CA LEU A 41 -14.04 12.44 -7.49
C LEU A 41 -15.09 12.16 -8.57
N ALA A 42 -16.36 12.19 -8.19
CA ALA A 42 -17.48 11.96 -9.09
C ALA A 42 -18.70 12.79 -8.68
N ASP A 43 -19.53 13.11 -9.66
CA ASP A 43 -20.91 13.55 -9.49
C ASP A 43 -21.84 12.33 -9.69
N PRO A 44 -22.36 11.74 -8.61
CA PRO A 44 -23.18 10.54 -8.70
C PRO A 44 -24.59 10.82 -9.23
N GLU A 45 -25.10 12.06 -9.18
CA GLU A 45 -26.45 12.38 -9.67
C GLU A 45 -26.50 12.35 -11.20
N HIS A 46 -25.37 12.67 -11.85
CA HIS A 46 -25.25 12.74 -13.31
C HIS A 46 -24.34 11.66 -13.90
N ASP A 47 -23.89 10.70 -13.11
CA ASP A 47 -22.98 9.60 -13.51
C ASP A 47 -21.69 10.12 -14.19
N MET A 48 -21.09 11.17 -13.64
CA MET A 48 -19.88 11.79 -14.18
C MET A 48 -18.69 11.58 -13.23
N GLU A 49 -17.59 11.04 -13.75
CA GLU A 49 -16.33 10.91 -13.01
C GLU A 49 -15.31 11.93 -13.52
N VAL A 50 -14.57 12.54 -12.60
CA VAL A 50 -13.40 13.37 -12.95
C VAL A 50 -12.20 12.44 -13.10
N SER A 51 -11.95 11.98 -14.32
CA SER A 51 -10.79 11.16 -14.65
C SER A 51 -9.46 11.92 -14.50
N ASP A 52 -8.35 11.20 -14.38
CA ASP A 52 -6.98 11.73 -14.28
C ASP A 52 -6.76 12.75 -13.13
N SER A 53 -7.57 12.64 -12.08
CA SER A 53 -7.55 13.56 -10.94
C SER A 53 -6.91 12.94 -9.68
N ILE A 54 -7.46 13.21 -8.50
CA ILE A 54 -7.04 12.63 -7.22
C ILE A 54 -7.68 11.24 -7.08
N GLU A 55 -6.85 10.26 -6.75
CA GLU A 55 -7.31 8.97 -6.23
C GLU A 55 -6.80 8.78 -4.81
N VAL A 56 -7.68 8.32 -3.92
CA VAL A 56 -7.30 7.93 -2.55
C VAL A 56 -7.57 6.43 -2.39
N HIS A 57 -6.50 5.70 -2.10
CA HIS A 57 -6.53 4.26 -1.90
C HIS A 57 -6.39 3.99 -0.41
N THR A 58 -7.29 3.18 0.12
CA THR A 58 -7.18 2.65 1.48
C THR A 58 -7.00 1.14 1.39
N VAL A 59 -5.90 0.64 1.93
CA VAL A 59 -5.58 -0.78 1.96
C VAL A 59 -5.52 -1.25 3.42
N GLU A 60 -6.55 -1.98 3.84
CA GLU A 60 -6.65 -2.56 5.18
C GLU A 60 -5.94 -3.91 5.21
N LEU A 61 -4.66 -3.90 5.58
CA LEU A 61 -3.75 -5.05 5.49
C LEU A 61 -4.28 -6.28 6.25
N THR A 62 -4.97 -6.05 7.37
CA THR A 62 -5.53 -7.10 8.24
C THR A 62 -6.68 -7.89 7.62
N LYS A 63 -7.21 -7.48 6.46
CA LYS A 63 -8.30 -8.17 5.77
C LYS A 63 -7.81 -9.25 4.77
N TYR A 64 -6.53 -9.30 4.46
CA TYR A 64 -5.96 -10.33 3.57
C TYR A 64 -5.78 -11.68 4.26
N ASN A 65 -5.59 -12.74 3.47
CA ASN A 65 -5.19 -14.03 4.02
C ASN A 65 -3.68 -14.05 4.29
N LEU A 66 -3.30 -14.02 5.56
CA LEU A 66 -1.91 -13.86 5.98
C LEU A 66 -1.35 -15.12 6.67
N GLN A 67 -1.85 -16.30 6.26
CA GLN A 67 -1.36 -17.56 6.79
C GLN A 67 0.08 -17.82 6.36
N GLU A 68 1.00 -17.92 7.32
CA GLU A 68 2.42 -18.17 7.10
C GLU A 68 2.67 -19.40 6.21
N GLY A 69 1.93 -20.49 6.41
CA GLY A 69 2.08 -21.72 5.63
C GLY A 69 1.72 -21.59 4.14
N THR A 70 1.03 -20.52 3.74
CA THR A 70 0.63 -20.28 2.34
C THR A 70 1.24 -19.01 1.75
N ILE A 71 1.87 -18.15 2.58
CA ILE A 71 2.24 -16.78 2.19
C ILE A 71 3.23 -16.74 1.02
N SER A 72 4.17 -17.69 0.96
CA SER A 72 5.19 -17.77 -0.09
C SER A 72 4.64 -17.94 -1.51
N SER A 73 3.40 -18.41 -1.64
CA SER A 73 2.69 -18.59 -2.91
C SER A 73 1.45 -17.70 -3.05
N ALA A 74 1.20 -16.85 -2.05
CA ALA A 74 0.09 -15.91 -2.06
C ALA A 74 0.31 -14.80 -3.11
N PRO A 75 -0.73 -14.08 -3.53
CA PRO A 75 -0.58 -12.90 -4.35
C PRO A 75 0.36 -11.86 -3.73
N ALA A 76 1.08 -11.10 -4.55
CA ALA A 76 2.08 -10.14 -4.09
C ALA A 76 1.54 -9.14 -3.04
N ILE A 77 0.28 -8.71 -3.17
CA ILE A 77 -0.34 -7.80 -2.20
C ILE A 77 -0.49 -8.42 -0.81
N GLU A 78 -0.75 -9.74 -0.72
CA GLU A 78 -0.85 -10.45 0.55
C GLU A 78 0.54 -10.63 1.16
N GLN A 79 1.54 -10.96 0.34
CA GLN A 79 2.95 -11.02 0.75
C GLN A 79 3.44 -9.68 1.32
N TRP A 80 3.13 -8.56 0.66
CA TRP A 80 3.42 -7.22 1.18
C TRP A 80 2.64 -6.89 2.45
N ALA A 81 1.36 -7.26 2.53
CA ALA A 81 0.56 -7.07 3.74
C ALA A 81 1.13 -7.85 4.92
N PHE A 82 1.57 -9.09 4.70
CA PHE A 82 2.27 -9.90 5.70
C PHE A 82 3.56 -9.23 6.15
N PHE A 83 4.40 -8.80 5.20
CA PHE A 83 5.65 -8.11 5.48
C PHE A 83 5.42 -6.86 6.34
N PHE A 84 4.51 -5.95 5.93
CA PHE A 84 4.25 -4.72 6.68
C PHE A 84 3.68 -4.95 8.09
N LEU A 85 2.94 -6.03 8.31
CA LEU A 85 2.30 -6.31 9.59
C LEU A 85 3.17 -7.12 10.56
N PHE A 86 4.08 -7.94 10.04
CA PHE A 86 4.73 -8.97 10.85
C PHE A 86 6.24 -9.07 10.70
N ALA A 87 6.90 -8.34 9.78
CA ALA A 87 8.34 -8.47 9.56
C ALA A 87 9.18 -8.29 10.84
N ASP A 88 8.72 -7.47 11.78
CA ASP A 88 9.35 -7.22 13.09
C ASP A 88 9.37 -8.44 14.03
N ARG A 89 8.62 -9.51 13.68
CA ARG A 89 8.47 -10.71 14.51
C ARG A 89 9.30 -11.89 14.03
N TYR A 90 10.00 -11.75 12.92
CA TYR A 90 10.78 -12.82 12.30
C TYR A 90 12.25 -12.46 12.26
N GLU A 91 13.10 -13.46 12.44
CA GLU A 91 14.50 -13.31 12.08
C GLU A 91 14.62 -13.11 10.57
N PRO A 92 15.57 -12.28 10.10
CA PRO A 92 15.64 -11.96 8.68
C PRO A 92 15.79 -13.17 7.77
N GLN A 93 16.52 -14.21 8.20
CA GLN A 93 16.67 -15.44 7.43
C GLN A 93 15.33 -16.17 7.24
N GLN A 94 14.49 -16.23 8.28
CA GLN A 94 13.16 -16.84 8.20
C GLN A 94 12.25 -16.04 7.28
N LEU A 95 12.32 -14.70 7.36
CA LEU A 95 11.51 -13.83 6.52
C LEU A 95 11.86 -13.97 5.03
N ARG A 96 13.14 -14.20 4.70
CA ARG A 96 13.60 -14.47 3.33
C ARG A 96 13.09 -15.80 2.79
N GLU A 97 12.90 -16.80 3.64
CA GLU A 97 12.32 -18.10 3.26
C GLU A 97 10.81 -17.98 3.03
N LEU A 98 10.11 -17.23 3.87
CA LEU A 98 8.67 -16.97 3.74
C LEU A 98 8.34 -16.09 2.53
N LEU A 99 9.21 -15.14 2.20
CA LEU A 99 9.04 -14.16 1.13
C LEU A 99 10.23 -14.21 0.15
N PRO A 100 10.31 -15.22 -0.72
CA PRO A 100 11.49 -15.46 -1.56
C PRO A 100 11.61 -14.52 -2.77
N GLY A 101 10.61 -13.66 -3.02
CA GLY A 101 10.65 -12.68 -4.12
C GLY A 101 11.81 -11.70 -3.97
N VAL A 102 12.38 -11.28 -5.09
CA VAL A 102 13.57 -10.40 -5.13
C VAL A 102 13.29 -9.05 -4.45
N GLU A 103 12.09 -8.51 -4.65
CA GLU A 103 11.62 -7.27 -4.04
C GLU A 103 11.59 -7.33 -2.50
N PHE A 104 11.36 -8.52 -1.94
CA PHE A 104 11.36 -8.72 -0.50
C PHE A 104 12.78 -8.83 0.05
N GLN A 105 13.74 -9.34 -0.72
CA GLN A 105 15.15 -9.38 -0.28
C GLN A 105 15.69 -7.97 -0.04
N ASP A 106 15.35 -7.03 -0.93
CA ASP A 106 15.71 -5.62 -0.77
C ASP A 106 15.00 -5.00 0.44
N ALA A 107 13.70 -5.23 0.58
CA ALA A 107 12.92 -4.71 1.70
C ALA A 107 13.41 -5.23 3.07
N ILE A 108 13.71 -6.53 3.17
CA ILE A 108 14.25 -7.17 4.38
C ILE A 108 15.60 -6.54 4.73
N SER A 109 16.47 -6.33 3.75
CA SER A 109 17.78 -5.72 3.96
C SER A 109 17.67 -4.28 4.50
N VAL A 110 16.66 -3.53 4.06
CA VAL A 110 16.36 -2.20 4.61
C VAL A 110 15.93 -2.28 6.07
N VAL A 111 15.02 -3.22 6.40
CA VAL A 111 14.56 -3.41 7.79
C VAL A 111 15.71 -3.81 8.71
N GLU A 112 16.56 -4.74 8.28
CA GLU A 112 17.79 -5.13 9.01
C GLU A 112 18.69 -3.92 9.28
N ALA A 113 18.93 -3.09 8.25
CA ALA A 113 19.77 -1.91 8.38
C ALA A 113 19.19 -0.84 9.32
N ILE A 114 17.86 -0.75 9.43
CA ILE A 114 17.18 0.14 10.38
C ILE A 114 17.27 -0.43 11.80
N ALA A 115 17.02 -1.73 11.97
CA ALA A 115 17.08 -2.41 13.27
C ALA A 115 18.48 -2.27 13.89
N ALA A 116 19.54 -2.54 13.11
CA ALA A 116 20.93 -2.43 13.57
C ALA A 116 21.37 -1.01 14.00
N LYS A 117 20.59 0.03 13.70
CA LYS A 117 20.86 1.42 14.10
C LYS A 117 20.01 1.89 15.29
N THR A 118 19.00 1.12 15.68
CA THR A 118 18.02 1.50 16.69
C THR A 118 18.25 0.77 18.02
N GLU A 119 19.07 -0.29 18.02
CA GLU A 119 19.60 -0.98 19.21
C GLU A 119 20.94 -0.38 19.69
#